data_AF-A0A7U2FF33-F1
#
_entry.id   AF-A0A7U2FF33-F1
#
_cell.length_a   1.000
_cell.length_b   1.000
_cell.length_c   1.000
_cell.angle_alpha   90.00
_cell.angle_beta   90.00
_cell.angle_gamma   90.00
#
_symmetry.space_group_name_H-M   'P 1'
#
loop_
_entity.id
_entity.type
_entity.pdbx_description
1 polymer ?
#
loop_
_entity_poly.entity_id
_entity_poly.type
_entity_poly.pdbx_seq_one_letter_code
_entity_poly.pdbx_strand_id
1 'polypeptide(L)'
;MVPASISLVNLPLELIYDISDFLPPDAVLALKLTHRNFNSILPLDSKLNKTPLSDCARLATRTYLSKPSPEPSHLRCILCKTVYPVNLFKSSSSPACIPTSFTEDVQQTDVVELPQRLCSWHVSRLAQVVHTGPGGRNQWTSHMEDMCMHCGAIQAWTKCDCRCDSCPIRPVRTYTRYLNNPIECRRFLFWKDRMRLDGQNVQDGVHGQLMVRETCWNPRIPTQNTVINVPVRFEGCSQPVMKDHIICSAMSRPQNVVGALLGPPRHL
;
A
#
# COMPACT_ATOMS: atom_id res chain seq x y z
N MET A 1 0.48 8.00 43.53
CA MET A 1 -0.26 8.90 42.61
C MET A 1 0.31 8.70 41.22
N VAL A 2 -0.45 8.12 40.29
CA VAL A 2 -0.03 8.02 38.89
C VAL A 2 -0.20 9.41 38.28
N PRO A 3 0.83 10.01 37.66
CA PRO A 3 0.67 11.30 36.99
C PRO A 3 -0.42 11.16 35.93
N ALA A 4 -1.38 12.08 35.93
CA ALA A 4 -2.40 12.12 34.89
C ALA A 4 -1.69 12.20 33.53
N SER A 5 -1.92 11.21 32.67
CA SER A 5 -1.33 11.20 31.33
C SER A 5 -1.85 12.43 30.58
N ILE A 6 -0.94 13.34 30.24
CA ILE A 6 -1.26 14.51 29.42
C ILE A 6 -1.75 13.99 28.07
N SER A 7 -2.98 14.35 27.72
CA SER A 7 -3.63 13.98 26.46
C SER A 7 -4.13 15.24 25.78
N LEU A 8 -4.09 15.27 24.44
CA LEU A 8 -4.56 16.41 23.64
C LEU A 8 -6.02 16.79 23.98
N VAL A 9 -6.85 15.80 24.32
CA VAL A 9 -8.27 16.02 24.65
C VAL A 9 -8.47 16.72 26.00
N ASN A 10 -7.46 16.68 26.88
CA ASN A 10 -7.50 17.26 28.23
C ASN A 10 -6.76 18.61 28.32
N LEU A 11 -6.27 19.15 27.20
CA LEU A 11 -5.67 20.47 27.20
C LEU A 11 -6.71 21.56 27.46
N PRO A 12 -6.32 22.66 28.13
CA PRO A 12 -7.09 23.89 28.14
C PRO A 12 -7.52 24.31 26.74
N LEU A 13 -8.73 24.87 26.64
CA LEU A 13 -9.36 25.18 25.37
C LEU A 13 -8.55 26.22 24.57
N GLU A 14 -7.91 27.15 25.27
CA GLU A 14 -7.04 28.18 24.72
C GLU A 14 -5.86 27.56 23.96
N LEU A 15 -5.22 26.53 24.54
CA LEU A 15 -4.11 25.82 23.88
C LEU A 15 -4.59 25.03 22.66
N ILE A 16 -5.81 24.48 22.71
CA ILE A 16 -6.38 23.78 21.56
C ILE A 16 -6.62 24.77 20.40
N TYR A 17 -7.12 25.98 20.70
CA TYR A 17 -7.30 27.02 19.69
C TYR A 17 -5.96 27.50 19.12
N ASP A 18 -4.97 27.77 19.99
CA ASP A 18 -3.63 28.17 19.57
C ASP A 18 -3.01 27.13 18.64
N ILE A 19 -3.05 25.84 19.00
CA ILE A 19 -2.59 24.74 18.13
C ILE A 19 -3.36 24.77 16.82
N SER A 20 -4.69 24.93 16.88
CA SER A 20 -5.53 24.91 15.70
C SER A 20 -5.18 26.01 14.71
N ASP A 21 -4.75 27.19 15.17
CA ASP A 21 -4.40 28.32 14.30
C ASP A 21 -3.23 28.02 13.38
N PHE A 22 -2.27 27.21 13.86
CA PHE A 22 -1.11 26.77 13.07
C PHE A 22 -1.38 25.53 12.19
N LEU A 23 -2.55 24.90 12.30
CA LEU A 23 -2.88 23.73 11.49
C LEU A 23 -3.51 24.10 10.14
N PRO A 24 -3.14 23.39 9.06
CA PRO A 24 -3.83 23.51 7.78
C PRO A 24 -5.28 23.01 7.87
N PRO A 25 -6.17 23.41 6.94
CA PRO A 25 -7.61 23.09 7.03
C PRO A 25 -7.91 21.59 7.10
N ASP A 26 -7.13 20.76 6.42
CA ASP A 26 -7.26 19.31 6.42
C ASP A 26 -6.89 18.68 7.77
N ALA A 27 -5.85 19.19 8.44
CA ALA A 27 -5.50 18.76 9.80
C ALA A 27 -6.57 19.16 10.81
N VAL A 28 -7.16 20.35 10.70
CA VAL A 28 -8.29 20.77 11.55
C VAL A 28 -9.51 19.88 11.32
N LEU A 29 -9.83 19.58 10.06
CA LEU A 29 -10.90 18.64 9.71
C LEU A 29 -10.63 17.25 10.29
N ALA A 30 -9.41 16.73 10.17
CA ALA A 30 -9.03 15.45 10.74
C ALA A 30 -9.24 15.44 12.26
N LEU A 31 -8.80 16.47 12.99
CA LEU A 31 -9.03 16.59 14.43
C LEU A 31 -10.52 16.57 14.78
N LYS A 32 -11.35 17.32 14.06
CA LYS A 32 -12.81 17.29 14.25
C LYS A 32 -13.39 15.89 14.07
N LEU A 33 -12.88 15.13 13.10
CA LEU A 33 -13.34 13.76 12.83
C LEU A 33 -12.83 12.73 13.87
N THR A 34 -11.77 13.03 14.62
CA THR A 34 -11.22 12.11 15.63
C THR A 34 -11.98 12.09 16.95
N HIS A 35 -12.58 13.21 17.38
CA HIS A 35 -13.24 13.28 18.68
C HIS A 35 -14.38 14.31 18.72
N ARG A 36 -15.48 13.97 19.42
CA ARG A 36 -16.67 14.81 19.54
C ARG A 36 -16.38 16.21 20.11
N ASN A 37 -15.48 16.32 21.08
CA ASN A 37 -15.13 17.61 21.69
C ASN A 37 -14.40 18.51 20.68
N PHE A 38 -13.45 17.96 19.92
CA PHE A 38 -12.78 18.73 18.85
C PHE A 38 -13.79 19.15 17.78
N ASN A 39 -14.73 18.28 17.45
CA ASN A 39 -15.80 18.62 16.51
C ASN A 39 -16.62 19.83 16.97
N SER A 40 -16.96 19.94 18.27
CA SER A 40 -17.73 21.06 18.78
C SER A 40 -16.94 22.36 18.93
N ILE A 41 -15.63 22.30 19.21
CA ILE A 41 -14.83 23.50 19.53
C ILE A 41 -14.06 24.07 18.34
N LEU A 42 -13.49 23.23 17.46
CA LEU A 42 -12.57 23.73 16.43
C LEU A 42 -13.29 24.46 15.29
N PRO A 43 -12.88 25.68 14.91
CA PRO A 43 -13.49 26.43 13.81
C PRO A 43 -12.99 25.88 12.46
N LEU A 44 -13.90 25.34 11.65
CA LEU A 44 -13.55 24.79 10.33
C LEU A 44 -13.93 25.73 9.19
N ASP A 45 -15.10 26.38 9.29
CA ASP A 45 -15.70 27.15 8.20
C ASP A 45 -14.83 28.35 7.78
N SER A 46 -14.23 29.04 8.74
CA SER A 46 -13.34 30.19 8.50
C SER A 46 -12.07 29.81 7.72
N LYS A 47 -11.59 28.57 7.88
CA LYS A 47 -10.37 28.05 7.24
C LYS A 47 -10.65 27.39 5.89
N LEU A 48 -11.73 26.63 5.77
CA LEU A 48 -12.11 25.96 4.50
C LEU A 48 -12.43 26.96 3.38
N ASN A 49 -13.01 28.11 3.71
CA ASN A 49 -13.35 29.12 2.70
C ASN A 49 -12.14 29.78 2.05
N LYS A 50 -10.96 29.70 2.68
CA LYS A 50 -9.73 30.37 2.21
C LYS A 50 -8.80 29.46 1.44
N THR A 51 -8.90 28.15 1.65
CA THR A 51 -7.92 27.21 1.09
C THR A 51 -8.60 25.89 0.72
N PRO A 52 -8.53 25.45 -0.55
CA PRO A 52 -9.10 24.18 -0.95
C PRO A 52 -8.37 23.04 -0.24
N LEU A 53 -9.12 22.03 0.19
CA LEU A 53 -8.53 20.79 0.70
C LEU A 53 -7.65 20.16 -0.39
N SER A 54 -6.47 19.68 0.01
CA SER A 54 -5.63 18.84 -0.83
C SER A 54 -6.42 17.63 -1.34
N ASP A 55 -6.13 17.14 -2.55
CA ASP A 55 -6.83 15.96 -3.09
C ASP A 55 -6.69 14.74 -2.17
N CYS A 56 -5.55 14.68 -1.50
CA CYS A 56 -5.15 13.80 -0.43
C CYS A 56 -6.14 13.80 0.74
N ALA A 57 -6.32 14.97 1.36
CA ALA A 57 -7.27 15.18 2.45
C ALA A 57 -8.70 14.88 2.02
N ARG A 58 -9.11 15.35 0.84
CA ARG A 58 -10.45 15.11 0.29
C ARG A 58 -10.72 13.61 0.15
N LEU A 59 -9.73 12.84 -0.30
CA LEU A 59 -9.84 11.38 -0.41
C LEU A 59 -9.91 10.70 0.96
N ALA A 60 -9.07 11.10 1.91
CA ALA A 60 -9.10 10.57 3.27
C ALA A 60 -10.45 10.86 3.94
N THR A 61 -10.93 12.10 3.92
CA THR A 61 -12.25 12.49 4.45
C THR A 61 -13.37 11.69 3.81
N ARG A 62 -13.42 11.59 2.48
CA ARG A 62 -14.44 10.77 1.79
C ARG A 62 -14.41 9.31 2.24
N THR A 63 -13.22 8.80 2.54
CA THR A 63 -13.04 7.43 3.03
C THR A 63 -13.59 7.27 4.44
N TYR A 64 -13.21 8.15 5.37
CA TYR A 64 -13.68 8.10 6.76
C TYR A 64 -15.18 8.36 6.90
N LEU A 65 -15.73 9.24 6.06
CA LEU A 65 -17.16 9.58 6.06
C LEU A 65 -18.02 8.63 5.22
N SER A 66 -17.44 7.64 4.54
CA SER A 66 -18.22 6.58 3.90
C SER A 66 -19.07 5.94 5.00
N LYS A 67 -20.40 6.09 4.95
CA LYS A 67 -21.29 5.45 5.93
C LYS A 67 -20.94 3.96 5.98
N PRO A 68 -20.79 3.37 7.17
CA PRO A 68 -20.78 1.92 7.30
C PRO A 68 -22.22 1.44 6.99
N SER A 69 -22.60 1.46 5.71
CA SER A 69 -23.77 0.70 5.29
C SER A 69 -23.43 -0.78 5.51
N PRO A 70 -24.40 -1.61 5.90
CA PRO A 70 -24.20 -3.06 5.80
C PRO A 70 -23.79 -3.37 4.35
N GLU A 71 -22.59 -3.92 4.21
CA GLU A 71 -21.85 -4.24 2.99
C GLU A 71 -22.09 -3.32 1.77
N PRO A 72 -21.24 -2.31 1.53
CA PRO A 72 -21.38 -1.49 0.34
C PRO A 72 -21.18 -2.37 -0.90
N SER A 73 -22.15 -2.43 -1.82
CA SER A 73 -22.07 -3.25 -3.05
C SER A 73 -20.89 -2.89 -3.96
N HIS A 74 -20.33 -1.69 -3.77
CA HIS A 74 -19.20 -1.17 -4.51
C HIS A 74 -18.18 -0.50 -3.59
N LEU A 75 -16.91 -0.62 -3.94
CA LEU A 75 -15.80 0.07 -3.29
C LEU A 75 -15.02 0.88 -4.30
N ARG A 76 -14.45 2.00 -3.85
CA ARG A 76 -13.54 2.82 -4.65
C ARG A 76 -12.11 2.38 -4.43
N CYS A 77 -11.39 2.08 -5.51
CA CYS A 77 -9.98 1.70 -5.48
C CYS A 77 -9.10 2.85 -4.98
N ILE A 78 -8.14 2.53 -4.11
CA ILE A 78 -7.19 3.49 -3.56
C ILE A 78 -6.15 3.94 -4.59
N LEU A 79 -5.79 3.12 -5.59
CA LEU A 79 -4.82 3.51 -6.62
C LEU A 79 -5.49 4.16 -7.83
N CYS A 80 -6.25 3.41 -8.62
CA CYS A 80 -6.87 3.96 -9.84
C CYS A 80 -8.08 4.84 -9.60
N LYS A 81 -8.55 4.96 -8.34
CA LYS A 81 -9.66 5.86 -7.97
C LYS A 81 -11.03 5.52 -8.58
N THR A 82 -11.14 4.42 -9.34
CA THR A 82 -12.39 3.90 -9.94
C THR A 82 -13.23 3.13 -8.91
N VAL A 83 -14.54 3.14 -9.08
CA VAL A 83 -15.52 2.39 -8.27
C VAL A 83 -15.80 1.04 -8.93
N TYR A 84 -15.67 -0.05 -8.17
CA TYR A 84 -15.88 -1.42 -8.64
C TYR A 84 -16.75 -2.20 -7.65
N PRO A 85 -17.42 -3.30 -8.07
CA PRO A 85 -18.08 -4.20 -7.15
C PRO A 85 -17.11 -4.85 -6.16
N VAL A 86 -17.58 -5.20 -4.96
CA VAL A 86 -16.73 -5.70 -3.85
C VAL A 86 -15.92 -6.95 -4.21
N ASN A 87 -16.46 -7.81 -5.09
CA ASN A 87 -15.77 -9.02 -5.53
C ASN A 87 -14.43 -8.72 -6.25
N LEU A 88 -14.29 -7.56 -6.89
CA LEU A 88 -13.04 -7.10 -7.51
C LEU A 88 -12.03 -6.56 -6.50
N PHE A 89 -12.27 -6.67 -5.19
CA PHE A 89 -11.31 -6.38 -4.13
C PHE A 89 -10.78 -7.65 -3.46
N LYS A 90 -11.01 -8.81 -4.09
CA LYS A 90 -10.38 -10.09 -3.77
C LYS A 90 -9.26 -10.37 -4.75
N SER A 91 -8.12 -10.82 -4.26
CA SER A 91 -6.96 -11.19 -5.08
C SER A 91 -7.26 -12.32 -6.05
N SER A 92 -8.14 -13.26 -5.67
CA SER A 92 -8.62 -14.35 -6.52
C SER A 92 -9.27 -13.88 -7.81
N SER A 93 -9.82 -12.65 -7.82
CA SER A 93 -10.44 -12.01 -8.99
C SER A 93 -9.43 -11.25 -9.84
N SER A 94 -8.13 -11.37 -9.57
CA SER A 94 -7.07 -10.72 -10.33
C SER A 94 -6.66 -11.58 -11.52
N PRO A 95 -6.39 -10.98 -12.70
CA PRO A 95 -5.74 -11.70 -13.80
C PRO A 95 -4.30 -12.13 -13.48
N ALA A 96 -3.71 -11.61 -12.39
CA ALA A 96 -2.41 -12.02 -11.86
C ALA A 96 -2.49 -13.23 -10.91
N CYS A 97 -3.67 -13.77 -10.62
CA CYS A 97 -3.84 -14.95 -9.78
C CYS A 97 -4.44 -16.11 -10.58
N ILE A 98 -4.00 -17.33 -10.31
CA ILE A 98 -4.66 -18.54 -10.83
C ILE A 98 -5.87 -18.82 -9.93
N PRO A 99 -7.08 -18.93 -10.48
CA PRO A 99 -8.25 -19.30 -9.70
C PRO A 99 -8.02 -20.66 -9.04
N THR A 100 -8.15 -20.73 -7.71
CA THR A 100 -8.28 -22.00 -7.00
C THR A 100 -9.58 -22.65 -7.47
N SER A 101 -9.53 -23.90 -7.96
CA SER A 101 -10.66 -24.60 -8.57
C SER A 101 -11.94 -24.52 -7.74
N PHE A 102 -13.09 -24.46 -8.44
CA PHE A 102 -14.47 -24.22 -7.96
C PHE A 102 -15.03 -25.22 -6.94
N THR A 103 -14.22 -26.13 -6.42
CA THR A 103 -14.65 -27.09 -5.41
C THR A 103 -14.49 -26.44 -4.04
N GLU A 104 -15.64 -26.08 -3.47
CA GLU A 104 -15.92 -25.70 -2.08
C GLU A 104 -16.19 -24.20 -1.84
N ASP A 105 -17.43 -23.95 -1.42
CA ASP A 105 -18.05 -22.74 -0.85
C ASP A 105 -17.33 -22.16 0.39
N VAL A 106 -16.11 -22.61 0.68
CA VAL A 106 -15.32 -22.15 1.81
C VAL A 106 -14.62 -20.87 1.41
N GLN A 107 -15.21 -19.74 1.81
CA GLN A 107 -14.64 -18.38 1.83
C GLN A 107 -13.34 -18.26 1.02
N GLN A 108 -13.49 -17.98 -0.28
CA GLN A 108 -12.40 -17.92 -1.25
C GLN A 108 -11.21 -17.11 -0.67
N THR A 109 -10.22 -17.84 -0.13
CA THR A 109 -9.09 -17.23 0.58
C THR A 109 -8.28 -16.43 -0.42
N ASP A 110 -7.95 -15.20 -0.06
CA ASP A 110 -7.07 -14.37 -0.87
C ASP A 110 -5.76 -15.12 -1.18
N VAL A 111 -5.40 -15.17 -2.47
CA VAL A 111 -4.16 -15.74 -2.97
C VAL A 111 -2.98 -14.89 -2.53
N VAL A 112 -3.08 -13.57 -2.74
CA VAL A 112 -2.16 -12.57 -2.23
C VAL A 112 -2.92 -11.60 -1.33
N GLU A 113 -2.27 -11.13 -0.28
CA GLU A 113 -2.89 -10.17 0.64
C GLU A 113 -3.06 -8.82 -0.06
N LEU A 114 -4.31 -8.42 -0.29
CA LEU A 114 -4.61 -7.12 -0.87
C LEU A 114 -4.77 -6.06 0.23
N PRO A 115 -4.07 -4.92 0.11
CA PRO A 115 -4.38 -3.75 0.93
C PRO A 115 -5.86 -3.38 0.78
N GLN A 116 -6.48 -2.97 1.89
CA GLN A 116 -7.88 -2.59 1.90
C GLN A 116 -8.15 -1.54 0.80
N ARG A 117 -9.19 -1.78 -0.01
CA ARG A 117 -9.58 -0.95 -1.16
C ARG A 117 -8.54 -0.92 -2.29
N LEU A 118 -7.61 -1.85 -2.39
CA LEU A 118 -6.86 -2.10 -3.62
C LEU A 118 -7.68 -3.06 -4.49
N CYS A 119 -8.05 -2.65 -5.72
CA CYS A 119 -8.75 -3.57 -6.61
C CYS A 119 -7.80 -4.61 -7.22
N SER A 120 -8.35 -5.75 -7.61
CA SER A 120 -7.64 -6.94 -8.10
C SER A 120 -6.78 -6.68 -9.34
N TRP A 121 -7.16 -5.68 -10.16
CA TRP A 121 -6.38 -5.22 -11.31
C TRP A 121 -4.99 -4.68 -10.94
N HIS A 122 -4.80 -4.23 -9.69
CA HIS A 122 -3.55 -3.65 -9.22
C HIS A 122 -2.69 -4.61 -8.40
N VAL A 123 -3.00 -5.91 -8.37
CA VAL A 123 -2.12 -6.91 -7.71
C VAL A 123 -0.68 -6.82 -8.23
N SER A 124 -0.49 -6.59 -9.53
CA SER A 124 0.84 -6.44 -10.12
C SER A 124 1.65 -5.27 -9.57
N ARG A 125 1.00 -4.25 -8.98
CA ARG A 125 1.68 -3.14 -8.30
C ARG A 125 2.31 -3.55 -6.98
N LEU A 126 1.99 -4.72 -6.44
CA LEU A 126 2.62 -5.31 -5.27
C LEU A 126 3.78 -6.24 -5.63
N ALA A 127 4.14 -6.34 -6.91
CA ALA A 127 5.29 -7.10 -7.37
C ALA A 127 6.34 -6.23 -8.10
N GLN A 128 7.61 -6.50 -7.88
CA GLN A 128 8.73 -5.91 -8.62
C GLN A 128 9.75 -6.97 -9.02
N VAL A 129 10.44 -6.73 -10.13
CA VAL A 129 11.59 -7.52 -10.59
C VAL A 129 12.89 -6.73 -10.37
N VAL A 130 13.89 -7.37 -9.77
CA VAL A 130 15.21 -6.80 -9.50
C VAL A 130 16.27 -7.70 -10.14
N HIS A 131 17.10 -7.12 -11.02
CA HIS A 131 18.22 -7.84 -11.62
C HIS A 131 19.44 -7.77 -10.70
N THR A 132 19.98 -8.94 -10.34
CA THR A 132 21.12 -9.08 -9.41
C THR A 132 22.44 -9.43 -10.11
N GLY A 133 22.39 -9.69 -11.43
CA GLY A 133 23.56 -10.09 -12.21
C GLY A 133 23.97 -11.56 -12.02
N PRO A 134 24.97 -12.04 -12.78
CA PRO A 134 25.45 -13.42 -12.70
C PRO A 134 25.93 -13.79 -11.29
N GLY A 135 25.54 -14.96 -10.79
CA GLY A 135 25.86 -15.41 -9.43
C GLY A 135 25.01 -14.78 -8.32
N GLY A 136 24.13 -13.83 -8.66
CA GLY A 136 23.17 -13.24 -7.74
C GLY A 136 21.99 -14.16 -7.37
N ARG A 137 21.04 -13.61 -6.60
CA ARG A 137 19.85 -14.33 -6.15
C ARG A 137 18.91 -14.63 -7.32
N ASN A 138 18.32 -15.82 -7.33
CA ASN A 138 17.33 -16.25 -8.32
C ASN A 138 16.08 -16.85 -7.64
N GLN A 139 15.31 -16.02 -6.96
CA GLN A 139 14.15 -16.46 -6.18
C GLN A 139 13.07 -15.38 -6.07
N TRP A 140 11.87 -15.77 -5.65
CA TRP A 140 10.84 -14.86 -5.14
C TRP A 140 10.96 -14.71 -3.63
N THR A 141 10.84 -13.47 -3.15
CA THR A 141 10.72 -13.17 -1.73
C THR A 141 9.49 -12.30 -1.47
N SER A 142 8.97 -12.36 -0.25
CA SER A 142 7.91 -11.48 0.23
C SER A 142 8.39 -10.67 1.44
N HIS A 143 8.03 -9.38 1.45
CA HIS A 143 8.40 -8.40 2.48
C HIS A 143 7.19 -7.59 2.90
N MET A 144 7.21 -7.03 4.11
CA MET A 144 6.27 -5.97 4.50
C MET A 144 6.94 -4.63 4.23
N GLU A 145 6.27 -3.76 3.48
CA GLU A 145 6.77 -2.44 3.10
C GLU A 145 5.71 -1.37 3.31
N ASP A 146 6.15 -0.11 3.45
CA ASP A 146 5.22 1.01 3.53
C ASP A 146 4.81 1.50 2.15
N MET A 147 3.50 1.56 1.91
CA MET A 147 2.92 2.11 0.70
C MET A 147 2.23 3.44 0.98
N CYS A 148 2.57 4.46 0.20
CA CYS A 148 1.84 5.72 0.17
C CYS A 148 0.42 5.49 -0.38
N MET A 149 -0.60 5.82 0.41
CA MET A 149 -2.00 5.62 0.04
C MET A 149 -2.52 6.70 -0.94
N HIS A 150 -1.72 7.71 -1.27
CA HIS A 150 -2.04 8.70 -2.30
C HIS A 150 -1.65 8.25 -3.70
N CYS A 151 -0.35 8.03 -3.92
CA CYS A 151 0.20 7.67 -5.24
C CYS A 151 0.49 6.17 -5.40
N GLY A 152 0.46 5.38 -4.33
CA GLY A 152 0.79 3.95 -4.38
C GLY A 152 2.29 3.65 -4.39
N ALA A 153 3.14 4.65 -4.17
CA ALA A 153 4.58 4.45 -4.06
C ALA A 153 4.90 3.53 -2.86
N ILE A 154 5.57 2.42 -3.13
CA ILE A 154 6.13 1.54 -2.12
C ILE A 154 7.53 2.07 -1.79
N GLN A 155 7.76 2.45 -0.53
CA GLN A 155 8.93 3.24 -0.13
C GLN A 155 10.26 2.54 -0.41
N ALA A 156 10.31 1.21 -0.32
CA ALA A 156 11.50 0.43 -0.67
C ALA A 156 11.85 0.48 -2.16
N TRP A 157 10.90 0.82 -3.03
CA TRP A 157 11.07 0.76 -4.48
C TRP A 157 11.20 2.15 -5.10
N THR A 158 10.39 3.09 -4.63
CA THR A 158 10.36 4.45 -5.14
C THR A 158 9.92 5.42 -4.05
N LYS A 159 10.51 6.61 -4.06
CA LYS A 159 10.12 7.66 -3.12
C LYS A 159 8.74 8.20 -3.51
N CYS A 160 7.93 8.49 -2.50
CA CYS A 160 6.70 9.24 -2.70
C CYS A 160 7.02 10.65 -3.24
N ASP A 161 6.38 11.05 -4.33
CA ASP A 161 6.53 12.35 -5.01
C ASP A 161 5.30 13.26 -4.84
N CYS A 162 4.39 12.89 -3.94
CA CYS A 162 3.22 13.71 -3.65
C CYS A 162 3.63 15.06 -3.07
N ARG A 163 2.95 16.13 -3.48
CA ARG A 163 3.07 17.48 -2.89
C ARG A 163 2.21 17.62 -1.62
N CYS A 164 2.05 16.53 -0.88
CA CYS A 164 1.31 16.48 0.38
C CYS A 164 2.24 16.92 1.51
N ASP A 165 1.74 17.65 2.51
CA ASP A 165 2.52 17.90 3.74
C ASP A 165 2.73 16.60 4.52
N SER A 166 1.77 15.69 4.44
CA SER A 166 1.88 14.31 4.89
C SER A 166 1.08 13.38 4.00
N CYS A 167 1.60 12.18 3.80
CA CYS A 167 0.93 11.14 3.04
C CYS A 167 0.61 9.98 3.99
N PRO A 168 -0.65 9.49 4.04
CA PRO A 168 -0.99 8.32 4.81
C PRO A 168 -0.22 7.14 4.21
N ILE A 169 0.51 6.46 5.07
CA ILE A 169 1.26 5.25 4.75
C ILE A 169 0.54 4.04 5.34
N ARG A 170 0.63 2.90 4.67
CA ARG A 170 0.10 1.64 5.17
C ARG A 170 1.11 0.52 4.92
N PRO A 171 1.33 -0.37 5.90
CA PRO A 171 2.11 -1.57 5.65
C PRO A 171 1.37 -2.45 4.65
N VAL A 172 2.07 -2.90 3.62
CA VAL A 172 1.58 -3.79 2.59
C VAL A 172 2.57 -4.93 2.37
N ARG A 173 2.05 -6.11 2.08
CA ARG A 173 2.88 -7.22 1.65
C ARG A 173 3.28 -7.03 0.19
N THR A 174 4.57 -7.06 -0.09
CA THR A 174 5.14 -6.94 -1.42
C THR A 174 5.87 -8.22 -1.82
N TYR A 175 6.09 -8.37 -3.12
CA TYR A 175 6.71 -9.54 -3.72
C TYR A 175 7.85 -9.12 -4.64
N THR A 176 9.06 -9.52 -4.33
CA THR A 176 10.24 -9.18 -5.14
C THR A 176 10.77 -10.41 -5.83
N ARG A 177 10.93 -10.32 -7.15
CA ARG A 177 11.58 -11.32 -7.97
C ARG A 177 13.03 -10.91 -8.23
N TYR A 178 13.97 -11.60 -7.62
CA TYR A 178 15.39 -11.41 -7.92
C TYR A 178 15.79 -12.28 -9.11
N LEU A 179 16.25 -11.70 -10.21
CA LEU A 179 16.74 -12.42 -11.39
C LEU A 179 18.26 -12.30 -11.50
N ASN A 180 18.96 -13.42 -11.63
CA ASN A 180 20.41 -13.47 -11.80
C ASN A 180 20.86 -13.76 -13.24
N ASN A 181 19.91 -13.79 -14.17
CA ASN A 181 20.11 -14.14 -15.56
C ASN A 181 19.42 -13.10 -16.46
N PRO A 182 19.78 -13.06 -17.76
CA PRO A 182 19.19 -12.10 -18.70
C PRO A 182 17.83 -12.54 -19.23
N ILE A 183 17.26 -13.66 -18.76
CA ILE A 183 15.98 -14.16 -19.25
C ILE A 183 14.88 -13.29 -18.65
N GLU A 184 14.10 -12.65 -19.51
CA GLU A 184 12.98 -11.84 -19.11
C GLU A 184 11.72 -12.70 -18.97
N CYS A 185 11.15 -12.72 -17.77
CA CYS A 185 9.85 -13.32 -17.53
C CYS A 185 8.77 -12.23 -17.64
N ARG A 186 7.83 -12.44 -18.57
CA ARG A 186 6.84 -11.41 -18.95
C ARG A 186 5.54 -11.49 -18.17
N ARG A 187 5.25 -12.66 -17.59
CA ARG A 187 3.99 -12.91 -16.89
C ARG A 187 4.22 -13.70 -15.62
N PHE A 188 3.59 -13.23 -14.55
CA PHE A 188 3.60 -13.84 -13.23
C PHE A 188 2.16 -14.15 -12.82
N LEU A 189 1.91 -15.39 -12.41
CA LEU A 189 0.62 -15.81 -11.86
C LEU A 189 0.83 -16.38 -10.48
N PHE A 190 0.12 -15.86 -9.48
CA PHE A 190 0.18 -16.31 -8.09
C PHE A 190 -0.88 -17.39 -7.82
N TRP A 191 -0.58 -18.38 -6.98
CA TRP A 191 -1.56 -19.30 -6.37
C TRP A 191 -1.05 -19.84 -5.05
N LYS A 192 -1.96 -20.40 -4.24
CA LYS A 192 -1.60 -21.13 -3.02
C LYS A 192 -1.62 -22.62 -3.30
N ASP A 193 -0.50 -23.30 -3.11
CA ASP A 193 -0.39 -24.75 -3.13
C ASP A 193 -0.79 -25.30 -1.74
N ARG A 194 -1.97 -25.90 -1.66
CA ARG A 194 -2.52 -26.47 -0.43
C ARG A 194 -1.93 -27.85 -0.08
N MET A 195 -1.30 -28.53 -1.05
CA MET A 195 -0.80 -29.90 -0.85
C MET A 195 0.59 -29.91 -0.20
N ARG A 196 1.34 -28.82 -0.34
CA ARG A 196 2.62 -28.61 0.34
C ARG A 196 2.44 -27.95 1.68
N LEU A 197 1.99 -28.73 2.66
CA LEU A 197 2.15 -28.38 4.07
C LEU A 197 3.55 -28.79 4.49
N ASP A 198 4.55 -27.92 4.28
CA ASP A 198 5.89 -28.16 4.82
C ASP A 198 5.78 -28.22 6.35
N GLY A 199 6.09 -29.38 6.92
CA GLY A 199 5.78 -29.77 8.29
C GLY A 199 6.56 -29.08 9.41
N GLN A 200 6.77 -27.76 9.35
CA GLN A 200 7.55 -27.03 10.37
C GLN A 200 6.88 -25.87 11.08
N ASN A 201 5.62 -25.51 10.80
CA ASN A 201 4.85 -24.62 11.70
C ASN A 201 3.34 -24.87 11.58
N VAL A 202 2.83 -25.80 12.39
CA VAL A 202 1.42 -26.22 12.43
C VAL A 202 0.49 -25.12 12.98
N GLN A 203 1.02 -24.02 13.52
CA GLN A 203 0.19 -22.97 14.10
C GLN A 203 -0.49 -22.04 13.07
N ASP A 204 -0.04 -22.01 11.82
CA ASP A 204 -0.66 -21.22 10.73
C ASP A 204 -1.38 -22.10 9.70
N GLY A 205 -1.92 -23.26 10.12
CA GLY A 205 -2.49 -24.36 9.31
C GLY A 205 -3.63 -24.05 8.32
N VAL A 206 -3.84 -22.78 7.95
CA VAL A 206 -4.87 -22.33 6.99
C VAL A 206 -4.26 -21.81 5.67
N HIS A 207 -2.94 -21.62 5.57
CA HIS A 207 -2.35 -20.92 4.43
C HIS A 207 -1.30 -21.78 3.72
N GLY A 208 -1.73 -22.49 2.67
CA GLY A 208 -0.82 -23.21 1.76
C GLY A 208 0.31 -22.33 1.20
N GLN A 209 1.39 -22.95 0.72
CA GLN A 209 2.57 -22.27 0.19
C GLN A 209 2.19 -21.34 -0.97
N LEU A 210 2.55 -20.07 -0.89
CA LEU A 210 2.40 -19.15 -2.03
C LEU A 210 3.42 -19.50 -3.12
N MET A 211 2.92 -19.72 -4.33
CA MET A 211 3.69 -20.09 -5.51
C MET A 211 3.49 -19.05 -6.62
N VAL A 212 4.50 -18.91 -7.49
CA VAL A 212 4.46 -18.06 -8.68
C VAL A 212 4.81 -18.85 -9.92
N ARG A 213 4.05 -18.64 -11.00
CA ARG A 213 4.22 -19.26 -12.31
C ARG A 213 4.73 -18.18 -13.22
N GLU A 214 5.95 -18.38 -13.66
CA GLU A 214 6.65 -17.48 -14.54
C GLU A 214 6.52 -18.01 -15.96
N THR A 215 6.10 -17.15 -16.88
CA THR A 215 6.24 -17.41 -18.31
C THR A 215 7.42 -16.60 -18.82
N CYS A 216 8.50 -17.30 -19.14
CA CYS A 216 9.76 -16.69 -19.52
C CYS A 216 10.00 -16.83 -21.02
N TRP A 217 10.46 -15.74 -21.62
CA TRP A 217 10.76 -15.67 -23.03
C TRP A 217 12.25 -15.87 -23.24
N ASN A 218 12.62 -16.86 -24.05
CA ASN A 218 14.01 -17.10 -24.39
C ASN A 218 14.33 -16.41 -25.73
N PRO A 219 15.19 -15.37 -25.75
CA PRO A 219 15.56 -14.70 -27.00
C PRO A 219 16.25 -15.62 -28.01
N ARG A 220 16.87 -16.71 -27.55
CA ARG A 220 17.54 -17.70 -28.41
C ARG A 220 16.57 -18.65 -29.09
N ILE A 221 15.37 -18.84 -28.52
CA ILE A 221 14.33 -19.73 -29.06
C ILE A 221 12.99 -18.98 -28.96
N PRO A 222 12.72 -18.01 -29.85
CA PRO A 222 11.58 -17.09 -29.72
C PRO A 222 10.21 -17.78 -29.71
N THR A 223 10.12 -18.99 -30.26
CA THR A 223 8.90 -19.80 -30.37
C THR A 223 8.58 -20.58 -29.11
N GLN A 224 9.51 -20.67 -28.14
CA GLN A 224 9.34 -21.49 -26.96
C GLN A 224 9.27 -20.63 -25.70
N ASN A 225 8.08 -20.56 -25.11
CA ASN A 225 7.91 -20.03 -23.77
C ASN A 225 8.20 -21.14 -22.76
N THR A 226 9.11 -20.89 -21.83
CA THR A 226 9.35 -21.80 -20.70
C THR A 226 8.46 -21.39 -19.54
N VAL A 227 7.79 -22.38 -18.94
CA VAL A 227 6.95 -22.18 -17.75
C VAL A 227 7.68 -22.74 -16.54
N ILE A 228 7.87 -21.91 -15.51
CA ILE A 228 8.56 -22.29 -14.28
C ILE A 228 7.64 -21.99 -13.10
N ASN A 229 7.57 -22.90 -12.12
CA ASN A 229 6.83 -22.68 -10.87
C ASN A 229 7.84 -22.53 -9.73
N VAL A 230 7.78 -21.41 -9.02
CA VAL A 230 8.76 -21.04 -7.99
C VAL A 230 8.02 -20.70 -6.69
N PRO A 231 8.44 -21.22 -5.52
CA PRO A 231 7.85 -20.84 -4.25
C PRO A 231 8.27 -19.41 -3.86
N VAL A 232 7.36 -18.69 -3.20
CA VAL A 232 7.67 -17.41 -2.55
C VAL A 232 8.25 -17.68 -1.17
N ARG A 233 9.44 -17.16 -0.91
CA ARG A 233 10.04 -17.18 0.43
C ARG A 233 9.57 -15.98 1.24
N PHE A 234 8.95 -16.24 2.38
CA PHE A 234 8.56 -15.18 3.31
C PHE A 234 9.78 -14.78 4.12
N GLU A 235 10.34 -13.62 3.82
CA GLU A 235 11.38 -13.04 4.66
C GLU A 235 10.62 -12.34 5.79
N GLY A 236 10.81 -12.83 7.02
CA GLY A 236 10.08 -12.32 8.18
C GLY A 236 10.24 -10.81 8.30
N CYS A 237 9.28 -10.15 8.96
CA CYS A 237 9.55 -8.82 9.49
C CYS A 237 10.75 -8.96 10.42
N SER A 238 11.97 -8.69 9.94
CA SER A 238 12.98 -8.07 10.79
C SER A 238 12.22 -6.90 11.39
N GLN A 239 11.84 -7.03 12.66
CA GLN A 239 10.98 -6.06 13.33
C GLN A 239 11.48 -4.70 12.90
N PRO A 240 10.60 -3.79 12.43
CA PRO A 240 11.04 -2.45 12.15
C PRO A 240 11.79 -2.04 13.41
N VAL A 241 13.11 -1.86 13.30
CA VAL A 241 13.86 -1.17 14.33
C VAL A 241 13.04 0.08 14.47
N MET A 242 12.36 0.23 15.61
CA MET A 242 11.63 1.46 15.94
C MET A 242 12.72 2.52 15.97
N LYS A 243 13.10 3.03 14.80
CA LYS A 243 13.57 4.37 14.65
C LYS A 243 12.36 5.14 15.13
N ASP A 244 12.47 5.63 16.34
CA ASP A 244 11.53 6.56 16.94
C ASP A 244 11.26 7.67 15.91
N HIS A 245 10.28 7.44 15.04
CA HIS A 245 9.56 8.49 14.35
C HIS A 245 8.62 9.09 15.39
N ILE A 246 9.24 9.71 16.40
CA ILE A 246 8.69 10.92 16.97
C ILE A 246 8.52 11.85 15.77
N ILE A 247 7.26 12.13 15.47
CA ILE A 247 6.84 13.16 14.53
C ILE A 247 7.31 14.49 15.14
N CYS A 248 8.58 14.82 14.95
CA CYS A 248 9.12 16.16 15.12
C CYS A 248 9.58 16.62 13.73
N SER A 249 8.67 17.31 13.05
CA SER A 249 8.98 18.18 11.93
C SER A 249 10.02 19.21 12.38
N ALA A 250 11.30 18.97 12.12
CA ALA A 250 12.34 19.97 12.24
C ALA A 250 12.57 20.61 10.88
N MET A 251 12.29 21.91 10.81
CA MET A 251 12.58 22.78 9.68
C MET A 251 14.04 22.63 9.23
N SER A 252 14.23 22.34 7.95
CA SER A 252 15.51 22.58 7.26
C SER A 252 15.20 23.09 5.87
N ARG A 253 15.52 24.35 5.62
CA ARG A 253 15.40 25.04 4.34
C ARG A 253 16.28 24.33 3.29
N PRO A 254 15.83 24.13 2.04
CA PRO A 254 16.74 23.77 0.96
C PRO A 254 17.44 25.04 0.44
N GLN A 255 18.76 24.98 0.37
CA GLN A 255 19.56 25.87 -0.48
C GLN A 255 19.39 25.47 -1.95
N ASN A 256 19.30 26.49 -2.79
CA ASN A 256 19.22 26.42 -4.25
C ASN A 256 20.31 25.51 -4.85
N VAL A 257 19.91 24.60 -5.74
CA VAL A 257 20.77 24.14 -6.83
C VAL A 257 19.93 24.06 -8.11
N VAL A 258 20.34 24.86 -9.09
CA VAL A 258 19.86 24.91 -10.47
C VAL A 258 20.47 23.72 -11.25
N GLY A 259 19.67 23.01 -12.05
CA GLY A 259 20.17 21.95 -12.93
C GLY A 259 19.11 21.50 -13.93
N ALA A 260 19.46 21.54 -15.22
CA ALA A 260 18.56 21.60 -16.37
C ALA A 260 18.02 20.27 -16.91
N LEU A 261 16.83 20.37 -17.54
CA LEU A 261 16.34 19.77 -18.80
C LEU A 261 16.73 18.32 -19.17
N LEU A 262 15.71 17.49 -19.43
CA LEU A 262 15.30 16.98 -20.76
C LEU A 262 14.20 15.92 -20.60
N GLY A 263 13.07 16.11 -21.29
CA GLY A 263 11.97 15.14 -21.39
C GLY A 263 11.88 14.51 -22.78
N PRO A 264 11.29 13.31 -22.94
CA PRO A 264 10.98 12.75 -24.25
C PRO A 264 9.49 12.93 -24.64
N PRO A 265 9.15 12.77 -25.94
CA PRO A 265 7.95 13.31 -26.54
C PRO A 265 6.73 12.40 -26.40
N ARG A 266 5.54 13.02 -26.46
CA ARG A 266 4.25 12.36 -26.64
C ARG A 266 4.04 12.10 -28.13
N HIS A 267 3.65 10.87 -28.49
CA HIS A 267 3.03 10.58 -29.77
C HIS A 267 1.51 10.49 -29.62
N LEU A 268 0.85 10.89 -30.70
CA LEU A 268 -0.58 11.08 -30.96
C LEU A 268 -1.48 9.92 -30.51
#